data_AF-R6IFT0-F1
#
_entry.id   AF-R6IFT0-F1
#
_cell.length_a   1.000
_cell.length_b   1.000
_cell.length_c   1.000
_cell.angle_alpha   90.00
_cell.angle_beta   90.00
_cell.angle_gamma   90.00
#
_symmetry.space_group_name_H-M   'P 1'
#
loop_
_entity.id
_entity.type
_entity.pdbx_description
1 polymer ?
#
loop_
_entity_poly.entity_id
_entity_poly.type
_entity_poly.pdbx_seq_one_letter_code
_entity_poly.pdbx_strand_id
1 'polypeptide(L)' 'MEKRKASEIMQVEFICPKCGKHLAWAVRTASMSCPSCGKWVTDKNRKQTPADALMPIDSDQLVLF' A
#
# COMPACT_ATOMS: atom_id res chain seq x y z
N MET A 1 0.17 27.00 7.15
CA MET A 1 -0.06 25.74 6.43
C MET A 1 0.44 24.62 7.32
N GLU A 2 -0.49 23.85 7.90
CA GLU A 2 -0.22 22.88 8.95
C GLU A 2 0.85 21.84 8.54
N LYS A 3 1.92 21.77 9.35
CA LYS A 3 2.87 20.66 9.35
C LYS A 3 2.14 19.43 9.89
N ARG A 4 1.36 18.76 9.04
CA ARG A 4 0.69 17.52 9.40
C ARG A 4 1.79 16.49 9.60
N LYS A 5 1.90 16.04 10.86
CA LYS A 5 2.77 14.97 11.33
C LYS A 5 2.94 13.92 10.23
N ALA A 6 4.13 13.87 9.64
CA ALA A 6 4.62 12.72 8.91
C ALA A 6 4.83 11.59 9.93
N SER A 7 3.74 11.06 10.47
CA SER A 7 3.74 9.83 11.24
C SER A 7 3.94 8.71 10.24
N GLU A 8 5.19 8.53 9.81
CA GLU A 8 5.74 7.27 9.29
C GLU A 8 4.70 6.45 8.52
N ILE A 9 4.15 7.05 7.45
CA ILE A 9 3.06 6.43 6.70
C ILE A 9 3.68 5.34 5.85
N MET A 10 3.82 4.15 6.45
CA MET A 10 4.35 2.97 5.78
C MET A 10 3.31 2.45 4.79
N GLN A 11 3.57 2.70 3.51
CA GLN A 11 2.82 2.07 2.44
C GLN A 11 3.27 0.62 2.29
N VAL A 12 2.31 -0.21 1.96
CA VAL A 12 2.43 -1.65 1.87
C VAL A 12 1.69 -2.12 0.63
N GLU A 13 2.18 -3.20 0.03
CA GLU A 13 1.60 -3.71 -1.20
C GLU A 13 0.37 -4.55 -0.89
N PHE A 14 -0.81 -4.14 -1.38
CA PHE A 14 -2.02 -4.94 -1.23
C PHE A 14 -2.08 -6.01 -2.32
N ILE A 15 -1.70 -7.23 -1.96
CA ILE A 15 -1.86 -8.41 -2.83
C ILE A 15 -3.12 -9.17 -2.41
N CYS A 16 -4.00 -9.44 -3.37
CA CYS A 16 -5.22 -10.19 -3.12
C CYS A 16 -4.91 -11.65 -2.75
N PRO A 17 -5.37 -12.18 -1.60
CA PRO A 17 -5.08 -13.55 -1.19
C PRO A 17 -5.79 -14.61 -2.05
N LYS A 18 -6.90 -14.25 -2.68
CA LYS A 18 -7.71 -15.17 -3.51
C LYS A 18 -7.21 -15.24 -4.94
N CYS A 19 -6.89 -14.09 -5.52
CA CYS A 19 -6.50 -13.96 -6.91
C CYS A 19 -4.98 -13.94 -7.12
N GLY A 20 -4.20 -13.63 -6.08
CA GLY A 20 -2.76 -13.34 -6.20
C GLY A 20 -2.45 -12.03 -6.92
N LYS A 21 -3.47 -11.26 -7.31
CA LYS A 21 -3.31 -10.01 -8.06
C LYS A 21 -2.76 -8.90 -7.16
N HIS A 22 -1.74 -8.21 -7.65
CA HIS A 22 -1.20 -6.99 -7.07
C HIS A 22 -2.21 -5.87 -7.32
N LEU A 23 -2.71 -5.24 -6.26
CA LEU A 23 -3.73 -4.20 -6.35
C LEU A 23 -3.09 -2.82 -6.43
N ALA A 24 -2.65 -2.30 -5.30
CA ALA A 24 -2.01 -1.01 -5.19
C ALA A 24 -1.17 -0.96 -3.90
N TRP A 25 -0.27 0.01 -3.86
CA TRP A 25 0.47 0.36 -2.65
C TRP A 25 -0.37 1.38 -1.88
N ALA A 26 -0.69 1.06 -0.64
CA ALA A 26 -1.50 1.93 0.20
C ALA A 26 -1.06 1.82 1.65
N VAL A 27 -1.52 2.74 2.48
CA VAL A 27 -1.23 2.72 3.92
C VAL A 27 -1.74 1.43 4.56
N ARG A 28 -1.06 0.91 5.59
CA ARG A 28 -1.53 -0.30 6.32
C ARG A 28 -2.98 -0.20 6.83
N THR A 29 -3.45 1.00 7.14
CA THR A 29 -4.83 1.22 7.58
C THR A 29 -5.86 1.21 6.44
N ALA A 30 -5.42 1.13 5.18
CA ALA A 30 -6.30 1.10 4.02
C ALA A 30 -6.99 -0.25 3.87
N SER A 31 -8.14 -0.20 3.22
CA SER A 31 -8.87 -1.38 2.75
C SER A 31 -9.36 -1.13 1.34
N MET A 32 -9.28 -2.15 0.48
CA MET A 32 -9.65 -2.01 -0.94
C MET A 32 -10.28 -3.30 -1.46
N SER A 33 -11.23 -3.16 -2.39
CA SER A 33 -11.85 -4.31 -3.05
C SER A 33 -11.05 -4.74 -4.27
N CYS A 34 -10.80 -6.04 -4.39
CA CYS A 34 -10.13 -6.61 -5.56
C CYS A 34 -11.09 -6.63 -6.76
N PRO A 35 -10.79 -5.94 -7.88
CA PRO A 35 -11.68 -5.91 -9.05
C PRO A 35 -11.77 -7.26 -9.78
N SER A 36 -10.80 -8.16 -9.60
CA SER A 36 -10.83 -9.48 -10.25
C SER A 36 -11.68 -10.52 -9.51
N CYS A 37 -11.77 -10.47 -8.18
CA CYS A 37 -12.55 -11.45 -7.40
C CYS A 37 -13.68 -10.86 -6.55
N GLY A 38 -13.81 -9.52 -6.51
CA GLY A 38 -14.78 -8.80 -5.67
C GLY A 38 -14.50 -8.90 -4.17
N LYS A 39 -13.38 -9.47 -3.75
CA LYS A 39 -13.05 -9.67 -2.34
C LYS A 39 -12.33 -8.46 -1.77
N TRP A 40 -12.75 -8.03 -0.58
CA TRP A 40 -12.08 -7.01 0.19
C TRP A 40 -10.74 -7.49 0.73
N VAL A 41 -9.70 -6.70 0.47
CA VAL A 41 -8.33 -6.89 0.92
C VAL A 41 -8.03 -5.82 1.96
N THR A 42 -7.65 -6.28 3.14
CA THR A 42 -7.29 -5.48 4.32
C THR A 42 -5.89 -5.88 4.75
N ASP A 43 -5.24 -5.08 5.60
CA ASP A 43 -3.91 -5.42 6.14
C ASP A 43 -3.81 -6.80 6.78
N LYS A 44 -4.87 -7.25 7.46
CA LYS A 44 -4.94 -8.60 8.06
C LYS A 44 -5.01 -9.75 7.05
N ASN A 45 -5.55 -9.50 5.85
CA ASN A 45 -5.86 -10.54 4.87
C ASN A 45 -4.99 -10.44 3.61
N ARG A 46 -4.21 -9.37 3.45
CA ARG A 46 -3.24 -9.27 2.36
C ARG A 46 -2.13 -10.29 2.57
N LYS A 47 -1.52 -10.74 1.48
CA LYS A 47 -0.23 -11.44 1.60
C LYS A 47 0.81 -10.42 2.07
N GLN A 48 1.38 -10.67 3.24
CA GLN A 48 2.54 -9.90 3.73
C GLN A 48 3.76 -10.40 2.96
N THR A 49 4.36 -9.52 2.16
CA THR A 49 5.65 -9.79 1.53
C THR A 49 6.75 -9.17 2.40
N PRO A 50 7.95 -9.75 2.46
CA PRO A 50 9.10 -9.10 3.10
C PRO A 50 9.48 -7.77 2.42
N ALA A 51 8.87 -7.49 1.25
CA ALA A 51 8.90 -6.24 0.53
C ALA A 51 7.82 -5.22 0.98
N ASP A 52 7.20 -5.38 2.16
CA ASP A 52 6.61 -4.27 2.94
C ASP A 52 7.71 -3.25 3.39
N ALA A 53 8.70 -3.05 2.52
CA ALA A 53 9.69 -2.00 2.53
C ALA A 53 8.92 -0.69 2.34
N LEU A 54 8.38 -0.18 3.45
CA LEU A 54 8.84 1.07 4.06
C LEU A 54 9.40 2.09 3.06
N MET A 55 8.67 2.33 1.98
CA MET A 55 8.96 3.44 1.09
C MET A 55 8.32 4.68 1.72
N PRO A 56 9.13 5.61 2.26
CA PRO A 56 8.60 6.90 2.65
C PRO A 56 8.00 7.57 1.41
N ILE A 57 6.79 8.12 1.58
CA ILE A 57 6.04 8.81 0.52
C ILE A 57 6.84 10.02 -0.03
N ASP A 58 7.79 10.53 0.75
CA ASP A 58 8.62 11.70 0.41
C ASP A 58 9.90 11.39 -0.40
N SER A 59 9.99 10.23 -1.06
CA SER A 59 11.00 10.11 -2.11
C SER A 59 10.49 10.88 -3.33
N ASP A 60 10.81 12.17 -3.38
CA ASP A 60 10.86 12.98 -4.59
C ASP A 60 11.34 12.08 -5.73
N GLN A 61 10.38 11.58 -6.51
CA GLN A 61 10.63 10.81 -7.71
C GLN A 61 11.25 11.81 -8.67
N LEU A 62 12.58 11.94 -8.58
CA LEU A 62 13.39 12.88 -9.35
C LEU A 62 12.94 12.80 -10.80
N VAL A 63 12.26 13.85 -11.24
CA VAL A 63 12.00 14.09 -12.65
C VAL A 63 13.36 14.25 -13.28
N LEU A 64 13.82 13.22 -14.00
CA LEU A 64 15.00 13.35 -14.85
C LEU A 64 14.55 14.22 -16.03
N PHE A 65 14.91 15.50 -15.95
CA PHE A 65 14.79 16.47 -17.03
C PHE A 65 15.48 15.96 -18.31
#